data_AF-A0A8K0WAT7-F1
#
_entry.id   AF-A0A8K0WAT7-F1
#
_cell.length_a   1.000
_cell.length_b   1.000
_cell.length_c   1.000
_cell.angle_alpha   90.00
_cell.angle_beta   90.00
_cell.angle_gamma   90.00
#
_symmetry.space_group_name_H-M   'P 1'
#
loop_
_entity.id
_entity.type
_entity.pdbx_description
1 polymer ?
#
loop_
_entity_poly.entity_id
_entity_poly.type
_entity_poly.pdbx_seq_one_letter_code
_entity_poly.pdbx_strand_id
1 'polypeptide(L)'
;MISGMDAQTRVILDVGAQVIDLTNLEFAEQWLARYQNDDNTQAIICFNEDDEIVVLDRSGKVEELETSPFFEQLDRCLVFLDESHTRGTDLKLPPNYRAVVTLGTGLTKDRLVQACMRMRKLGKGQSVEFCVPWEIEQKIVRLKSQDKVGGHQVIVSDVLNWVITETCLDLRKAIPLWLNQGVRFSRQKAFWSQHEGNVASGWAEHFLEDEAQTLDQRYRPRKERINLHSFLDEAGALMINELRARCDDFGLTELHTASLQEEQERELSPETEQERQVENPPAAEPETHSISQSLRDWILKGYSSMNIASFRVDHKPAFQTLKNTSAAQYLSVQSFPSSVRATSDFAKTVKESFGINNYSDSFQRP
;
A
#
# COMPACT_ATOMS: atom_id res chain seq x y z
N MET A 1 -17.00 2.25 -21.58
CA MET A 1 -17.71 2.56 -20.30
C MET A 1 -17.20 3.84 -19.66
N ILE A 2 -15.88 3.97 -19.47
CA ILE A 2 -15.22 5.20 -18.96
C ILE A 2 -15.44 6.44 -19.86
N SER A 3 -15.80 6.24 -21.13
CA SER A 3 -16.06 7.30 -22.11
C SER A 3 -17.32 8.15 -21.85
N GLY A 4 -18.19 7.75 -20.90
CA GLY A 4 -19.41 8.48 -20.54
C GLY A 4 -19.31 9.28 -19.23
N MET A 5 -18.11 9.43 -18.67
CA MET A 5 -17.89 10.06 -17.36
C MET A 5 -18.21 11.56 -17.38
N ASP A 6 -18.84 12.02 -16.30
CA ASP A 6 -19.07 13.44 -16.01
C ASP A 6 -17.72 14.18 -15.90
N ALA A 7 -17.65 15.39 -16.45
CA ALA A 7 -16.47 16.27 -16.46
C ALA A 7 -16.02 16.72 -15.05
N GLN A 8 -16.71 16.28 -14.02
CA GLN A 8 -16.36 16.48 -12.61
C GLN A 8 -15.52 15.35 -12.01
N THR A 9 -15.29 14.25 -12.74
CA THR A 9 -14.56 13.09 -12.22
C THR A 9 -13.06 13.39 -12.15
N ARG A 10 -12.51 13.41 -10.93
CA ARG A 10 -11.08 13.71 -10.69
C ARG A 10 -10.25 12.47 -10.38
N VAL A 11 -10.91 11.37 -9.99
CA VAL A 11 -10.24 10.13 -9.60
C VAL A 11 -10.91 8.94 -10.28
N ILE A 12 -10.13 7.99 -10.76
CA ILE A 12 -10.60 6.68 -11.19
C ILE A 12 -9.91 5.63 -10.33
N LEU A 13 -10.72 4.75 -9.73
CA LEU A 13 -10.30 3.61 -8.94
C LEU A 13 -10.73 2.35 -9.70
N ASP A 14 -9.80 1.73 -10.43
CA ASP A 14 -10.08 0.57 -11.28
C ASP A 14 -9.98 -0.76 -10.53
N VAL A 15 -10.78 -0.89 -9.47
CA VAL A 15 -10.81 -2.09 -8.61
C VAL A 15 -11.36 -3.32 -9.34
N GLY A 16 -12.13 -3.09 -10.40
CA GLY A 16 -12.74 -4.11 -11.23
C GLY A 16 -11.92 -4.53 -12.44
N ALA A 17 -10.68 -4.04 -12.58
CA ALA A 17 -9.78 -4.31 -13.71
C ALA A 17 -10.48 -4.15 -15.07
N GLN A 18 -11.14 -3.01 -15.26
CA GLN A 18 -11.86 -2.67 -16.48
C GLN A 18 -10.96 -1.98 -17.52
N VAL A 19 -9.74 -1.57 -17.13
CA VAL A 19 -8.69 -1.09 -18.03
C VAL A 19 -7.75 -2.26 -18.35
N ILE A 20 -7.98 -2.93 -19.48
CA ILE A 20 -7.29 -4.19 -19.83
C ILE A 20 -6.25 -3.99 -20.95
N ASP A 21 -6.56 -3.15 -21.94
CA ASP A 21 -5.76 -3.02 -23.17
C ASP A 21 -4.79 -1.82 -23.17
N LEU A 22 -4.64 -1.14 -22.03
CA LEU A 22 -3.81 0.05 -21.89
C LEU A 22 -2.95 -0.08 -20.65
N THR A 23 -1.69 0.32 -20.76
CA THR A 23 -0.87 0.59 -19.58
C THR A 23 -1.46 1.77 -18.80
N ASN A 24 -1.10 1.88 -17.53
CA ASN A 24 -1.53 2.98 -16.69
C ASN A 24 -1.19 4.35 -17.29
N LEU A 25 0.00 4.48 -17.88
CA LEU A 25 0.45 5.70 -18.55
C LEU A 25 -0.35 6.00 -19.82
N GLU A 26 -0.60 5.00 -20.68
CA GLU A 26 -1.40 5.20 -21.90
C GLU A 26 -2.85 5.58 -21.57
N PHE A 27 -3.44 4.93 -20.56
CA PHE A 27 -4.76 5.31 -20.07
C PHE A 27 -4.76 6.73 -19.51
N ALA A 28 -3.75 7.08 -18.71
CA ALA A 28 -3.61 8.39 -18.11
C ALA A 28 -3.48 9.49 -19.17
N GLU A 29 -2.67 9.27 -20.21
CA GLU A 29 -2.52 10.18 -21.35
C GLU A 29 -3.86 10.42 -22.07
N GLN A 30 -4.56 9.34 -22.42
CA GLN A 30 -5.86 9.41 -23.11
C GLN A 30 -6.92 10.10 -22.25
N TRP A 31 -6.89 9.89 -20.94
CA TRP A 31 -7.85 10.51 -20.03
C TRP A 31 -7.57 11.99 -19.82
N LEU A 32 -6.30 12.37 -19.63
CA LEU A 32 -5.88 13.78 -19.53
C LEU A 32 -6.24 14.57 -20.80
N ALA A 33 -6.13 13.94 -21.98
CA ALA A 33 -6.53 14.56 -23.24
C ALA A 33 -8.01 14.97 -23.30
N ARG A 34 -8.90 14.35 -22.50
CA ARG A 34 -10.31 14.77 -22.42
C ARG A 34 -10.51 16.09 -21.68
N TYR A 35 -9.52 16.52 -20.90
CA TYR A 35 -9.54 17.76 -20.13
C TYR A 35 -8.77 18.90 -20.81
N GLN A 36 -8.42 18.80 -22.10
CA GLN A 36 -7.67 19.83 -22.83
C GLN A 36 -8.27 21.25 -22.70
N ASN A 37 -9.60 21.36 -22.63
CA ASN A 37 -10.32 22.63 -22.50
C ASN A 37 -10.46 23.15 -21.05
N ASP A 38 -9.98 22.42 -20.04
CA ASP A 38 -10.03 22.82 -18.63
C ASP A 38 -8.67 23.28 -18.13
N ASP A 39 -8.41 24.59 -18.11
CA ASP A 39 -7.13 25.16 -17.67
C ASP A 39 -6.75 24.84 -16.22
N ASN A 40 -7.67 24.32 -15.39
CA ASN A 40 -7.33 23.89 -14.04
C ASN A 40 -6.68 22.49 -14.00
N THR A 41 -6.96 21.63 -14.98
CA THR A 41 -6.43 20.25 -15.02
C THR A 41 -5.14 20.20 -15.80
N GLN A 42 -4.00 20.03 -15.13
CA GLN A 42 -2.68 20.14 -15.75
C GLN A 42 -1.91 18.83 -15.89
N ALA A 43 -2.24 17.85 -15.06
CA ALA A 43 -1.52 16.59 -15.02
C ALA A 43 -2.42 15.46 -14.53
N ILE A 44 -1.88 14.24 -14.58
CA ILE A 44 -2.50 13.03 -14.05
C ILE A 44 -1.46 12.21 -13.30
N ILE A 45 -1.86 11.69 -12.14
CA ILE A 45 -1.06 10.82 -11.29
C ILE A 45 -1.46 9.37 -11.56
N CYS A 46 -0.49 8.50 -11.80
CA CYS A 46 -0.67 7.06 -11.93
C CYS A 46 0.60 6.33 -11.50
N PHE A 47 0.58 5.00 -11.59
CA PHE A 47 1.77 4.17 -11.37
C PHE A 47 2.42 3.82 -12.71
N ASN A 48 3.74 3.84 -12.79
CA ASN A 48 4.49 3.37 -13.97
C ASN A 48 4.68 1.83 -13.94
N GLU A 49 5.44 1.29 -14.89
CA GLU A 49 5.76 -0.14 -14.95
C GLU A 49 6.70 -0.61 -13.84
N ASP A 50 7.41 0.32 -13.19
CA ASP A 50 8.35 0.08 -12.08
C ASP A 50 7.66 0.18 -10.70
N ASP A 51 6.32 0.27 -10.65
CA ASP A 51 5.51 0.43 -9.42
C ASP A 51 5.82 1.73 -8.64
N GLU A 52 6.17 2.79 -9.36
CA GLU A 52 6.44 4.12 -8.80
C GLU A 52 5.32 5.11 -9.13
N ILE A 53 5.02 6.00 -8.18
CA ILE A 53 4.03 7.06 -8.38
C ILE A 53 4.62 8.15 -9.26
N VAL A 54 4.08 8.27 -10.47
CA VAL A 54 4.50 9.25 -11.47
C VAL A 54 3.39 10.23 -11.81
N VAL A 55 3.80 11.38 -12.34
CA VAL A 55 2.93 12.44 -12.86
C VAL A 55 3.20 12.57 -14.35
N LEU A 56 2.13 12.51 -15.14
CA LEU A 56 2.14 12.85 -16.56
C LEU A 56 1.48 14.22 -16.76
N ASP A 57 2.24 15.17 -17.30
CA ASP A 57 1.74 16.52 -17.60
C ASP A 57 1.16 16.65 -19.03
N ARG A 58 0.56 17.81 -19.33
CA ARG A 58 0.02 18.14 -20.67
C ARG A 58 1.07 18.16 -21.79
N SER A 59 2.34 18.32 -21.47
CA SER A 59 3.42 18.31 -22.46
C SER A 59 3.85 16.89 -22.83
N GLY A 60 3.31 15.87 -22.14
CA GLY A 60 3.70 14.48 -22.29
C GLY A 60 4.92 14.13 -21.43
N LYS A 61 5.34 15.01 -20.52
CA LYS A 61 6.47 14.75 -19.63
C LYS A 61 6.01 13.89 -18.46
N VAL A 62 6.76 12.81 -18.22
CA VAL A 62 6.59 11.92 -17.07
C VAL A 62 7.71 12.20 -16.06
N GLU A 63 7.36 12.36 -14.79
CA GLU A 63 8.31 12.53 -13.68
C GLU A 63 7.75 11.95 -12.38
N GLU A 64 8.62 11.61 -11.43
CA GLU A 64 8.20 11.14 -10.10
C GLU A 64 7.36 12.20 -9.37
N LEU A 65 6.30 11.78 -8.69
CA LEU A 65 5.39 12.71 -8.00
C LEU A 65 6.13 13.56 -6.97
N GLU A 66 7.06 12.98 -6.19
CA GLU A 66 7.78 13.67 -5.11
C GLU A 66 8.70 14.80 -5.61
N THR A 67 9.25 14.67 -6.83
CA THR A 67 10.15 15.68 -7.41
C THR A 67 9.41 16.65 -8.34
N SER A 68 8.17 16.33 -8.70
CA SER A 68 7.31 17.16 -9.54
C SER A 68 6.81 18.42 -8.81
N PRO A 69 6.53 19.52 -9.54
CA PRO A 69 5.82 20.67 -8.97
C PRO A 69 4.36 20.34 -8.58
N PHE A 70 3.85 19.18 -8.99
CA PHE A 70 2.48 18.73 -8.74
C PHE A 70 2.30 18.06 -7.38
N PHE A 71 3.39 17.72 -6.67
CA PHE A 71 3.34 17.18 -5.30
C PHE A 71 2.48 18.06 -4.36
N GLU A 72 2.62 19.38 -4.48
CA GLU A 72 1.86 20.36 -3.69
C GLU A 72 0.59 20.85 -4.40
N GLN A 73 0.37 20.49 -5.66
CA GLN A 73 -0.74 20.95 -6.52
C GLN A 73 -1.66 19.81 -6.94
N LEU A 74 -1.96 18.90 -6.01
CA LEU A 74 -2.85 17.77 -6.26
C LEU A 74 -4.22 18.19 -6.76
N ASP A 75 -4.70 19.40 -6.42
CA ASP A 75 -5.96 19.99 -6.90
C ASP A 75 -6.05 20.15 -8.42
N ARG A 76 -4.90 20.26 -9.09
CA ARG A 76 -4.77 20.39 -10.54
C ARG A 76 -4.57 19.06 -11.26
N CYS A 77 -4.55 17.95 -10.52
CA CYS A 77 -4.20 16.63 -11.04
C CYS A 77 -5.41 15.71 -11.12
N LEU A 78 -5.51 14.92 -12.18
CA LEU A 78 -6.33 13.71 -12.16
C LEU A 78 -5.57 12.60 -11.41
N VAL A 79 -6.27 11.60 -10.92
CA VAL A 79 -5.64 10.44 -10.27
C VAL A 79 -6.24 9.16 -10.82
N PHE A 80 -5.39 8.28 -11.34
CA PHE A 80 -5.77 6.95 -11.78
C PHE A 80 -5.04 5.91 -10.92
N LEU A 81 -5.80 5.04 -10.28
CA LEU A 81 -5.30 3.89 -9.54
C LEU A 81 -5.93 2.63 -10.13
N ASP A 82 -5.11 1.69 -10.58
CA ASP A 82 -5.55 0.38 -11.05
C ASP A 82 -5.89 -0.57 -9.87
N GLU A 83 -6.13 -1.84 -10.16
CA GLU A 83 -6.43 -2.85 -9.15
C GLU A 83 -5.35 -2.96 -8.06
N SER A 84 -4.08 -3.10 -8.45
CA SER A 84 -2.97 -3.32 -7.51
C SER A 84 -2.71 -2.09 -6.64
N HIS A 85 -2.86 -0.89 -7.20
CA HIS A 85 -2.53 0.36 -6.50
C HIS A 85 -3.74 1.02 -5.81
N THR A 86 -4.90 0.34 -5.77
CA THR A 86 -6.03 0.73 -4.91
C THR A 86 -5.84 0.31 -3.44
N ARG A 87 -4.79 -0.45 -3.14
CA ARG A 87 -4.30 -0.81 -1.79
C ARG A 87 -2.99 -0.09 -1.51
N GLY A 88 -2.70 0.21 -0.24
CA GLY A 88 -1.41 0.79 0.17
C GLY A 88 -1.18 2.27 -0.17
N THR A 89 -1.65 2.77 -1.30
CA THR A 89 -1.37 4.14 -1.78
C THR A 89 -1.95 5.23 -0.89
N ASP A 90 -1.13 6.18 -0.42
CA ASP A 90 -1.55 7.34 0.37
C ASP A 90 -1.37 8.65 -0.39
N LEU A 91 -2.45 9.12 -1.03
CA LEU A 91 -2.51 10.43 -1.67
C LEU A 91 -3.44 11.36 -0.89
N LYS A 92 -2.97 12.57 -0.57
CA LYS A 92 -3.77 13.59 0.14
C LYS A 92 -4.72 14.29 -0.83
N LEU A 93 -5.74 13.57 -1.28
CA LEU A 93 -6.69 14.06 -2.26
C LEU A 93 -7.49 15.27 -1.74
N PRO A 94 -7.72 16.30 -2.57
CA PRO A 94 -8.53 17.46 -2.23
C PRO A 94 -9.97 17.11 -1.81
N PRO A 95 -10.60 17.93 -0.95
CA PRO A 95 -11.91 17.60 -0.38
C PRO A 95 -13.06 17.64 -1.39
N ASN A 96 -12.90 18.29 -2.54
CA ASN A 96 -13.92 18.39 -3.59
C ASN A 96 -13.83 17.27 -4.65
N TYR A 97 -12.96 16.27 -4.44
CA TYR A 97 -12.73 15.23 -5.44
C TYR A 97 -13.89 14.24 -5.50
N ARG A 98 -14.30 13.92 -6.72
CA ARG A 98 -15.25 12.85 -7.04
C ARG A 98 -14.50 11.74 -7.74
N ALA A 99 -14.65 10.53 -7.22
CA ALA A 99 -14.06 9.33 -7.78
C ALA A 99 -15.11 8.51 -8.52
N VAL A 100 -14.69 7.86 -9.60
CA VAL A 100 -15.42 6.74 -10.18
C VAL A 100 -14.71 5.45 -9.77
N VAL A 101 -15.48 4.48 -9.32
CA VAL A 101 -15.03 3.15 -8.90
C VAL A 101 -15.56 2.13 -9.89
N THR A 102 -14.68 1.39 -10.55
CA THR A 102 -15.10 0.32 -11.46
C THR A 102 -15.44 -0.94 -10.68
N LEU A 103 -16.46 -1.66 -11.14
CA LEU A 103 -16.82 -2.97 -10.60
C LEU A 103 -16.38 -4.06 -11.57
N GLY A 104 -15.97 -5.21 -11.03
CA GLY A 104 -15.49 -6.35 -11.82
C GLY A 104 -15.93 -7.68 -11.20
N THR A 105 -15.77 -8.78 -11.93
CA THR A 105 -16.16 -10.10 -11.44
C THR A 105 -15.28 -10.54 -10.27
N GLY A 106 -15.88 -11.13 -9.23
CA GLY A 106 -15.12 -11.56 -8.04
C GLY A 106 -14.73 -10.43 -7.09
N LEU A 107 -15.24 -9.21 -7.31
CA LEU A 107 -14.98 -8.09 -6.42
C LEU A 107 -15.65 -8.29 -5.05
N THR A 108 -14.83 -8.39 -4.02
CA THR A 108 -15.29 -8.54 -2.62
C THR A 108 -15.56 -7.19 -1.96
N LYS A 109 -16.34 -7.23 -0.87
CA LYS A 109 -16.69 -6.06 -0.05
C LYS A 109 -15.44 -5.37 0.47
N ASP A 110 -14.47 -6.12 0.98
CA ASP A 110 -13.25 -5.52 1.55
C ASP A 110 -12.40 -4.83 0.48
N ARG A 111 -12.25 -5.42 -0.71
CA ARG A 111 -11.57 -4.78 -1.85
C ARG A 111 -12.26 -3.49 -2.28
N LEU A 112 -13.59 -3.50 -2.44
CA LEU A 112 -14.36 -2.31 -2.79
C LEU A 112 -14.19 -1.20 -1.74
N VAL A 113 -14.29 -1.55 -0.46
CA VAL A 113 -14.17 -0.58 0.65
C VAL A 113 -12.76 -0.02 0.74
N GLN A 114 -11.72 -0.85 0.62
CA GLN A 114 -10.32 -0.43 0.65
C GLN A 114 -10.00 0.60 -0.43
N ALA A 115 -10.51 0.37 -1.65
CA ALA A 115 -10.39 1.30 -2.75
C ALA A 115 -11.18 2.60 -2.49
N CYS A 116 -12.45 2.50 -2.09
CA CYS A 116 -13.24 3.68 -1.73
C CYS A 116 -12.57 4.50 -0.61
N MET A 117 -11.88 3.85 0.33
CA MET A 117 -11.15 4.50 1.42
C MET A 117 -9.90 5.28 0.96
N ARG A 118 -9.47 5.16 -0.30
CA ARG A 118 -8.51 6.12 -0.88
C ARG A 118 -9.08 7.55 -0.87
N MET A 119 -10.40 7.67 -0.97
CA MET A 119 -11.14 8.92 -0.70
C MET A 119 -11.29 9.12 0.81
N ARG A 120 -10.22 9.53 1.50
CA ARG A 120 -10.16 9.67 2.97
C ARG A 120 -11.21 10.62 3.56
N LYS A 121 -11.75 11.55 2.77
CA LYS A 121 -12.81 12.49 3.14
C LYS A 121 -14.16 12.12 2.52
N LEU A 122 -14.39 10.84 2.21
CA LEU A 122 -15.66 10.35 1.67
C LEU A 122 -16.83 10.75 2.59
N GLY A 123 -17.86 11.38 2.02
CA GLY A 123 -18.99 11.93 2.76
C GLY A 123 -18.70 13.24 3.50
N LYS A 124 -17.46 13.75 3.44
CA LYS A 124 -17.01 15.05 3.97
C LYS A 124 -16.44 15.93 2.86
N GLY A 125 -17.19 16.02 1.76
CA GLY A 125 -16.83 16.72 0.53
C GLY A 125 -16.51 15.77 -0.62
N GLN A 126 -15.75 14.70 -0.36
CA GLN A 126 -15.44 13.72 -1.39
C GLN A 126 -16.62 12.77 -1.62
N SER A 127 -16.77 12.31 -2.85
CA SER A 127 -17.84 11.41 -3.28
C SER A 127 -17.32 10.32 -4.20
N VAL A 128 -18.07 9.23 -4.29
CA VAL A 128 -17.81 8.10 -5.20
C VAL A 128 -19.04 7.83 -6.06
N GLU A 129 -18.80 7.40 -7.29
CA GLU A 129 -19.80 6.86 -8.20
C GLU A 129 -19.34 5.50 -8.71
N PHE A 130 -20.26 4.55 -8.83
CA PHE A 130 -19.93 3.21 -9.32
C PHE A 130 -20.15 3.11 -10.82
N CYS A 131 -19.11 2.70 -11.54
CA CYS A 131 -19.20 2.27 -12.92
C CYS A 131 -19.51 0.78 -12.93
N VAL A 132 -20.71 0.41 -13.37
CA VAL A 132 -21.22 -0.96 -13.33
C VAL A 132 -21.21 -1.54 -14.75
N PRO A 133 -20.31 -2.49 -15.07
CA PRO A 133 -20.36 -3.24 -16.32
C PRO A 133 -21.66 -4.01 -16.49
N TRP A 134 -22.05 -4.27 -17.74
CA TRP A 134 -23.29 -4.97 -18.04
C TRP A 134 -23.32 -6.37 -17.41
N GLU A 135 -22.18 -7.06 -17.36
CA GLU A 135 -22.06 -8.38 -16.71
C GLU A 135 -22.39 -8.30 -15.21
N ILE A 136 -21.93 -7.24 -14.55
CA ILE A 136 -22.14 -7.00 -13.12
C ILE A 136 -23.57 -6.53 -12.87
N GLU A 137 -24.09 -5.65 -13.72
CA GLU A 137 -25.48 -5.22 -13.69
C GLU A 137 -26.44 -6.43 -13.75
N GLN A 138 -26.19 -7.37 -14.65
CA GLN A 138 -26.98 -8.61 -14.74
C GLN A 138 -26.91 -9.44 -13.46
N LYS A 139 -25.74 -9.54 -12.81
CA LYS A 139 -25.62 -10.22 -11.51
C LYS A 139 -26.42 -9.52 -10.42
N ILE A 140 -26.32 -8.19 -10.33
CA ILE A 140 -27.05 -7.38 -9.35
C ILE A 140 -28.56 -7.52 -9.55
N VAL A 141 -29.04 -7.41 -10.79
CA VAL A 141 -30.47 -7.53 -11.13
C VAL A 141 -31.00 -8.94 -10.82
N ARG A 142 -30.21 -9.99 -11.07
CA ARG A 142 -30.59 -11.37 -10.70
C ARG A 142 -30.75 -11.54 -9.19
N LEU A 143 -29.87 -10.94 -8.39
CA LEU A 143 -30.01 -10.94 -6.93
C LEU A 143 -31.25 -10.16 -6.48
N LYS A 144 -31.52 -8.97 -7.03
CA LYS A 144 -32.74 -8.19 -6.70
C LYS A 144 -34.03 -8.93 -7.02
N SER A 145 -34.06 -9.66 -8.14
CA SER A 145 -35.25 -10.36 -8.63
C SER A 145 -35.67 -11.51 -7.71
N GLN A 146 -34.78 -11.99 -6.84
CA GLN A 146 -35.12 -12.95 -5.79
C GLN A 146 -35.90 -12.29 -4.64
N ASP A 147 -35.76 -10.97 -4.45
CA ASP A 147 -36.34 -10.25 -3.32
C ASP A 147 -37.62 -9.43 -3.66
N LYS A 148 -37.74 -8.72 -4.81
CA LYS A 148 -38.98 -7.97 -5.21
C LYS A 148 -39.11 -7.66 -6.73
N VAL A 149 -40.35 -7.51 -7.21
CA VAL A 149 -40.77 -7.17 -8.60
C VAL A 149 -40.70 -5.66 -8.91
N GLY A 150 -39.64 -4.95 -8.50
CA GLY A 150 -39.59 -3.49 -8.59
C GLY A 150 -38.30 -2.92 -9.18
N GLY A 151 -38.41 -2.32 -10.38
CA GLY A 151 -37.46 -1.35 -10.96
C GLY A 151 -36.11 -1.91 -11.44
N HIS A 152 -35.81 -1.71 -12.73
CA HIS A 152 -34.56 -2.15 -13.38
C HIS A 152 -33.32 -1.29 -13.02
N GLN A 153 -33.49 -0.22 -12.22
CA GLN A 153 -32.38 0.67 -11.89
C GLN A 153 -31.55 0.12 -10.73
N VAL A 154 -30.23 0.04 -10.93
CA VAL A 154 -29.26 -0.30 -9.89
C VAL A 154 -29.03 0.91 -8.98
N ILE A 155 -29.19 0.72 -7.68
CA ILE A 155 -28.82 1.72 -6.66
C ILE A 155 -27.64 1.23 -5.83
N VAL A 156 -27.02 2.15 -5.07
CA VAL A 156 -25.83 1.85 -4.25
C VAL A 156 -26.04 0.67 -3.30
N SER A 157 -27.22 0.55 -2.67
CA SER A 157 -27.51 -0.60 -1.79
C SER A 157 -27.48 -1.94 -2.52
N ASP A 158 -27.86 -1.97 -3.80
CA ASP A 158 -27.83 -3.19 -4.59
C ASP A 158 -26.39 -3.62 -4.90
N VAL A 159 -25.52 -2.64 -5.20
CA VAL A 159 -24.07 -2.88 -5.38
C VAL A 159 -23.47 -3.42 -4.09
N LEU A 160 -23.78 -2.82 -2.93
CA LEU A 160 -23.29 -3.26 -1.63
C LEU A 160 -23.75 -4.68 -1.30
N ASN A 161 -25.02 -5.00 -1.54
CA ASN A 161 -25.55 -6.36 -1.34
C ASN A 161 -24.87 -7.37 -2.25
N TRP A 162 -24.61 -7.00 -3.51
CA TRP A 162 -23.90 -7.87 -4.45
C TRP A 162 -22.45 -8.14 -4.00
N VAL A 163 -21.65 -7.12 -3.63
CA VAL A 163 -20.26 -7.37 -3.17
C VAL A 163 -20.20 -8.14 -1.85
N ILE A 164 -21.19 -7.97 -0.96
CA ILE A 164 -21.29 -8.80 0.25
C ILE A 164 -21.56 -10.26 -0.13
N THR A 165 -22.46 -10.49 -1.09
CA THR A 165 -22.76 -11.83 -1.61
C THR A 165 -21.54 -12.46 -2.26
N GLU A 166 -20.80 -11.73 -3.11
CA GLU A 166 -19.55 -12.21 -3.70
C GLU A 166 -18.50 -12.52 -2.62
N THR A 167 -18.44 -11.73 -1.54
CA THR A 167 -17.56 -12.03 -0.39
C THR A 167 -17.94 -13.35 0.29
N CYS A 168 -19.23 -13.59 0.53
CA CYS A 168 -19.69 -14.86 1.10
C CYS A 168 -19.37 -16.05 0.16
N LEU A 169 -19.51 -15.87 -1.15
CA LEU A 169 -19.16 -16.89 -2.14
C LEU A 169 -17.65 -17.15 -2.17
N ASP A 170 -16.82 -16.11 -2.11
CA ASP A 170 -15.37 -16.23 -2.05
C ASP A 170 -14.91 -16.95 -0.77
N LEU A 171 -15.43 -16.54 0.39
CA LEU A 171 -15.16 -17.22 1.66
C LEU A 171 -15.58 -18.69 1.62
N ARG A 172 -16.75 -19.01 1.04
CA ARG A 172 -17.21 -20.39 0.88
C ARG A 172 -16.26 -21.23 0.02
N LYS A 173 -15.66 -20.65 -1.03
CA LYS A 173 -14.64 -21.34 -1.86
C LYS A 173 -13.35 -21.59 -1.10
N ALA A 174 -13.01 -20.76 -0.11
CA ALA A 174 -11.82 -20.92 0.72
C ALA A 174 -11.97 -21.99 1.82
N ILE A 175 -13.21 -22.36 2.21
CA ILE A 175 -13.43 -23.32 3.30
C ILE A 175 -12.84 -24.71 3.03
N PRO A 176 -12.95 -25.33 1.84
CA PRO A 176 -12.31 -26.61 1.57
C PRO A 176 -10.80 -26.63 1.88
N LEU A 177 -10.08 -25.57 1.49
CA LEU A 177 -8.65 -25.42 1.78
C LEU A 177 -8.39 -25.29 3.28
N TRP A 178 -9.11 -24.37 3.93
CA TRP A 178 -9.03 -24.19 5.38
C TRP A 178 -9.34 -25.48 6.14
N LEU A 179 -10.32 -26.24 5.66
CA LEU A 179 -10.70 -27.53 6.23
C LEU A 179 -9.59 -28.56 6.07
N ASN A 180 -8.98 -28.67 4.88
CA ASN A 180 -7.85 -29.56 4.64
C ASN A 180 -6.69 -29.25 5.60
N GLN A 181 -6.35 -27.97 5.74
CA GLN A 181 -5.35 -27.50 6.71
C GLN A 181 -5.74 -27.81 8.15
N GLY A 182 -7.02 -27.68 8.51
CA GLY A 182 -7.52 -28.02 9.84
C GLY A 182 -7.43 -29.51 10.16
N VAL A 183 -7.82 -30.38 9.23
CA VAL A 183 -7.68 -31.84 9.36
C VAL A 183 -6.21 -32.22 9.52
N ARG A 184 -5.34 -31.65 8.67
CA ARG A 184 -3.88 -31.82 8.74
C ARG A 184 -3.33 -31.41 10.10
N PHE A 185 -3.65 -30.20 10.56
CA PHE A 185 -3.22 -29.69 11.85
C PHE A 185 -3.67 -30.58 13.01
N SER A 186 -4.91 -31.07 12.97
CA SER A 186 -5.45 -31.98 13.99
C SER A 186 -4.62 -33.26 14.11
N ARG A 187 -4.29 -33.88 12.96
CA ARG A 187 -3.44 -35.08 12.89
C ARG A 187 -2.04 -34.79 13.44
N GLN A 188 -1.40 -33.76 12.91
CA GLN A 188 -0.04 -33.37 13.29
C GLN A 188 0.08 -33.03 14.77
N LYS A 189 -0.92 -32.34 15.34
CA LYS A 189 -0.96 -32.03 16.78
C LYS A 189 -1.07 -33.30 17.63
N ALA A 190 -1.88 -34.27 17.23
CA ALA A 190 -1.99 -35.55 17.93
C ALA A 190 -0.66 -36.33 17.89
N PHE A 191 0.00 -36.35 16.73
CA PHE A 191 1.34 -36.96 16.60
C PHE A 191 2.39 -36.24 17.45
N TRP A 192 2.39 -34.90 17.45
CA TRP A 192 3.29 -34.08 18.24
C TRP A 192 3.16 -34.37 19.75
N SER A 193 1.93 -34.34 20.29
CA SER A 193 1.69 -34.60 21.72
C SER A 193 2.09 -36.00 22.17
N GLN A 194 2.13 -36.98 21.26
CA GLN A 194 2.61 -38.34 21.58
C GLN A 194 4.14 -38.45 21.66
N HIS A 195 4.86 -37.51 21.03
CA HIS A 195 6.33 -37.55 20.88
C HIS A 195 7.03 -36.37 21.57
N GLU A 196 6.28 -35.48 22.21
CA GLU A 196 6.79 -34.35 22.98
C GLU A 196 7.71 -34.85 24.11
N GLY A 197 9.03 -34.68 23.92
CA GLY A 197 10.06 -35.12 24.85
C GLY A 197 10.86 -36.38 24.45
N ASN A 198 10.54 -37.03 23.32
CA ASN A 198 11.28 -38.21 22.84
C ASN A 198 11.99 -37.90 21.50
N VAL A 199 13.28 -37.58 21.56
CA VAL A 199 14.12 -37.22 20.39
C VAL A 199 14.64 -38.49 19.69
N ALA A 200 13.77 -39.46 19.43
CA ALA A 200 14.14 -40.62 18.62
C ALA A 200 14.47 -40.16 17.19
N SER A 201 15.38 -40.82 16.49
CA SER A 201 15.62 -40.52 15.07
C SER A 201 14.44 -41.05 14.24
N GLY A 202 13.85 -40.23 13.36
CA GLY A 202 12.86 -40.65 12.37
C GLY A 202 11.39 -40.35 12.66
N TRP A 203 10.99 -39.89 13.86
CA TRP A 203 9.57 -39.57 14.11
C TRP A 203 9.07 -38.39 13.27
N ALA A 204 9.97 -37.46 12.91
CA ALA A 204 9.66 -36.32 12.05
C ALA A 204 9.24 -36.74 10.63
N GLU A 205 9.64 -37.94 10.17
CA GLU A 205 9.22 -38.47 8.86
C GLU A 205 7.70 -38.70 8.80
N HIS A 206 7.03 -38.88 9.95
CA HIS A 206 5.57 -38.99 10.02
C HIS A 206 4.83 -37.66 9.78
N PHE A 207 5.54 -36.53 9.71
CA PHE A 207 4.96 -35.24 9.31
C PHE A 207 5.06 -34.97 7.80
N LEU A 208 5.76 -35.83 7.05
CA LEU A 208 5.92 -35.66 5.62
C LEU A 208 4.60 -35.86 4.89
N GLU A 209 4.42 -35.10 3.81
CA GLU A 209 3.27 -35.19 2.91
C GLU A 209 3.77 -35.32 1.47
N ASP A 210 2.91 -35.87 0.62
CA ASP A 210 3.18 -35.95 -0.81
C ASP A 210 3.12 -34.53 -1.42
N GLU A 211 4.29 -33.89 -1.56
CA GLU A 211 4.42 -32.55 -2.14
C GLU A 211 4.08 -32.53 -3.63
N ALA A 212 4.42 -33.60 -4.35
CA ALA A 212 4.29 -33.69 -5.80
C ALA A 212 3.14 -34.62 -6.20
N GLN A 213 2.30 -34.13 -7.11
CA GLN A 213 1.25 -34.94 -7.75
C GLN A 213 1.66 -35.32 -9.16
N THR A 214 1.25 -36.51 -9.58
CA THR A 214 1.39 -36.95 -10.97
C THR A 214 0.47 -36.14 -11.90
N LEU A 215 0.84 -36.02 -13.18
CA LEU A 215 0.00 -35.37 -14.19
C LEU A 215 -1.39 -36.02 -14.30
N ASP A 216 -1.50 -37.34 -14.14
CA ASP A 216 -2.81 -38.03 -14.14
C ASP A 216 -3.67 -37.61 -12.94
N GLN A 217 -3.07 -37.39 -11.75
CA GLN A 217 -3.81 -36.90 -10.59
C GLN A 217 -4.31 -35.46 -10.77
N ARG A 218 -3.50 -34.57 -11.38
CA ARG A 218 -3.88 -33.17 -11.61
C ARG A 218 -4.89 -32.97 -12.73
N TYR A 219 -4.70 -33.65 -13.88
CA TYR A 219 -5.43 -33.32 -15.11
C TYR A 219 -6.53 -34.31 -15.49
N ARG A 220 -6.61 -35.50 -14.88
CA ARG A 220 -7.66 -36.47 -15.21
C ARG A 220 -9.02 -35.94 -14.74
N PRO A 221 -10.02 -35.80 -15.62
CA PRO A 221 -11.36 -35.37 -15.23
C PRO A 221 -11.97 -36.37 -14.24
N ARG A 222 -12.06 -35.98 -12.97
CA ARG A 222 -12.70 -36.77 -11.91
C ARG A 222 -14.03 -36.12 -11.54
N LYS A 223 -15.09 -36.93 -11.48
CA LYS A 223 -16.37 -36.54 -10.87
C LYS A 223 -16.42 -36.86 -9.37
N GLU A 224 -15.27 -37.18 -8.79
CA GLU A 224 -15.15 -37.62 -7.40
C GLU A 224 -15.49 -36.46 -6.46
N ARG A 225 -16.66 -36.54 -5.85
CA ARG A 225 -17.03 -35.72 -4.71
C ARG A 225 -16.65 -36.49 -3.46
N ILE A 226 -15.89 -35.86 -2.57
CA ILE A 226 -15.60 -36.43 -1.27
C ILE A 226 -16.77 -36.10 -0.34
N ASN A 227 -17.29 -37.13 0.31
CA ASN A 227 -18.27 -36.93 1.36
C ASN A 227 -17.59 -36.21 2.54
N LEU A 228 -18.15 -35.09 2.96
CA LEU A 228 -17.58 -34.27 4.03
C LEU A 228 -17.41 -35.06 5.34
N HIS A 229 -18.34 -35.98 5.66
CA HIS A 229 -18.24 -36.79 6.87
C HIS A 229 -17.02 -37.70 6.85
N SER A 230 -16.77 -38.42 5.75
CA SER A 230 -15.58 -39.29 5.64
C SER A 230 -14.28 -38.50 5.73
N PHE A 231 -14.24 -37.29 5.18
CA PHE A 231 -13.07 -36.41 5.25
C PHE A 231 -12.86 -35.78 6.64
N LEU A 232 -13.93 -35.60 7.41
CA LEU A 232 -13.85 -35.10 8.77
C LEU A 232 -13.48 -36.20 9.77
N ASP A 233 -13.87 -37.45 9.51
CA ASP A 233 -13.48 -38.61 10.34
C ASP A 233 -11.96 -38.86 10.30
N GLU A 234 -11.30 -38.37 9.26
CA GLU A 234 -9.85 -38.29 9.15
C GLU A 234 -9.20 -37.33 10.18
N ALA A 235 -9.97 -36.38 10.73
CA ALA A 235 -9.52 -35.49 11.80
C ALA A 235 -9.64 -36.18 13.17
N GLY A 236 -8.74 -35.85 14.09
CA GLY A 236 -8.85 -36.30 15.46
C GLY A 236 -10.12 -35.79 16.15
N ALA A 237 -10.62 -36.55 17.13
CA ALA A 237 -11.85 -36.26 17.86
C ALA A 237 -11.91 -34.86 18.51
N LEU A 238 -10.75 -34.21 18.71
CA LEU A 238 -10.63 -32.91 19.37
C LEU A 238 -11.10 -31.72 18.50
N MET A 239 -11.00 -31.80 17.17
CA MET A 239 -11.31 -30.68 16.26
C MET A 239 -12.48 -30.93 15.33
N ILE A 240 -12.96 -32.17 15.23
CA ILE A 240 -13.99 -32.57 14.26
C ILE A 240 -15.28 -31.73 14.37
N ASN A 241 -15.69 -31.38 15.59
CA ASN A 241 -16.91 -30.60 15.82
C ASN A 241 -16.76 -29.14 15.38
N GLU A 242 -15.58 -28.54 15.59
CA GLU A 242 -15.29 -27.17 15.18
C GLU A 242 -15.20 -27.05 13.65
N LEU A 243 -14.49 -28.00 13.02
CA LEU A 243 -14.41 -28.11 11.57
C LEU A 243 -15.79 -28.32 10.92
N ARG A 244 -16.63 -29.17 11.53
CA ARG A 244 -18.01 -29.43 11.08
C ARG A 244 -18.89 -28.20 11.22
N ALA A 245 -18.90 -27.56 12.40
CA ALA A 245 -19.68 -26.36 12.63
C ALA A 245 -19.34 -25.27 11.60
N ARG A 246 -18.05 -25.11 11.27
CA ARG A 246 -17.63 -24.15 10.25
C ARG A 246 -18.09 -24.52 8.85
N CYS A 247 -18.17 -25.80 8.49
CA CYS A 247 -18.75 -26.21 7.21
C CYS A 247 -20.26 -25.91 7.16
N ASP A 248 -20.96 -26.12 8.28
CA ASP A 248 -22.40 -25.85 8.40
C ASP A 248 -22.70 -24.35 8.27
N ASP A 249 -21.90 -23.47 8.88
CA ASP A 249 -21.99 -22.00 8.76
C ASP A 249 -22.01 -21.53 7.28
N PHE A 250 -21.26 -22.22 6.42
CA PHE A 250 -21.13 -21.92 4.99
C PHE A 250 -22.00 -22.82 4.09
N GLY A 251 -22.81 -23.70 4.68
CA GLY A 251 -23.71 -24.61 3.97
C GLY A 251 -22.99 -25.59 3.04
N LEU A 252 -21.82 -26.08 3.46
CA LEU A 252 -21.01 -27.03 2.70
C LEU A 252 -21.37 -28.46 3.07
N THR A 253 -21.91 -29.21 2.11
CA THR A 253 -22.31 -30.62 2.29
C THR A 253 -21.40 -31.59 1.55
N GLU A 254 -20.74 -31.13 0.48
CA GLU A 254 -19.89 -31.94 -0.39
C GLU A 254 -18.63 -31.14 -0.73
N LEU A 255 -17.51 -31.85 -0.86
CA LEU A 255 -16.22 -31.26 -1.25
C LEU A 255 -15.84 -31.77 -2.65
N HIS A 256 -15.43 -30.85 -3.51
CA HIS A 256 -14.73 -31.21 -4.74
C HIS A 256 -13.25 -31.43 -4.40
N THR A 257 -12.68 -32.54 -4.87
CA THR A 257 -11.26 -32.89 -4.67
C THR A 257 -10.33 -31.77 -5.11
N ALA A 258 -10.62 -31.12 -6.24
CA ALA A 258 -9.85 -29.99 -6.76
C ALA A 258 -9.80 -28.80 -5.76
N SER A 259 -10.90 -28.52 -5.06
CA SER A 259 -10.99 -27.40 -4.12
C SER A 259 -10.16 -27.59 -2.85
N LEU A 260 -9.70 -28.80 -2.54
CA LEU A 260 -8.82 -29.07 -1.39
C LEU A 260 -7.35 -28.70 -1.67
N GLN A 261 -7.01 -28.40 -2.93
CA GLN A 261 -5.63 -28.24 -3.41
C GLN A 261 -5.42 -26.97 -4.27
N GLU A 262 -6.44 -26.11 -4.38
CA GLU A 262 -6.41 -24.82 -5.09
C GLU A 262 -5.34 -23.82 -4.59
N GLU A 263 -4.69 -24.04 -3.43
CA GLU A 263 -3.57 -23.20 -2.99
C GLU A 263 -2.40 -23.17 -3.98
N GLN A 264 -2.25 -24.22 -4.80
CA GLN A 264 -1.18 -24.30 -5.80
C GLN A 264 -1.41 -23.36 -7.01
N GLU A 265 -2.62 -22.83 -7.18
CA GLU A 265 -2.99 -21.91 -8.27
C GLU A 265 -3.37 -20.50 -7.78
N ARG A 266 -3.41 -20.26 -6.47
CA ARG A 266 -3.57 -18.89 -5.94
C ARG A 266 -2.31 -18.11 -6.28
N GLU A 267 -2.42 -17.24 -7.27
CA GLU A 267 -1.46 -16.17 -7.50
C GLU A 267 -1.31 -15.41 -6.17
N LEU A 268 -0.19 -15.67 -5.48
CA LEU A 268 0.26 -14.83 -4.39
C LEU A 268 0.42 -13.45 -5.03
N SER A 269 -0.44 -12.50 -4.71
CA SER A 269 -0.15 -11.09 -4.94
C SER A 269 0.83 -10.72 -3.82
N PRO A 270 2.16 -10.64 -4.07
CA PRO A 270 3.08 -10.23 -3.03
C PRO A 270 2.72 -8.80 -2.61
N GLU A 271 2.06 -8.67 -1.46
CA GLU A 271 1.83 -7.37 -0.83
C GLU A 271 3.20 -6.87 -0.33
N THR A 272 3.89 -6.11 -1.17
CA THR A 272 5.20 -5.53 -0.83
C THR A 272 4.94 -4.24 -0.05
N GLU A 273 4.76 -4.36 1.26
CA GLU A 273 4.68 -3.20 2.15
C GLU A 273 6.08 -2.59 2.33
N GLN A 274 6.34 -1.43 1.74
CA GLN A 274 7.56 -0.66 2.00
C GLN A 274 7.41 0.15 3.29
N GLU A 275 7.88 -0.37 4.42
CA GLU A 275 8.00 0.42 5.65
C GLU A 275 9.29 1.26 5.62
N ARG A 276 9.14 2.59 5.60
CA ARG A 276 10.26 3.51 5.78
C ARG A 276 10.74 3.48 7.24
N GLN A 277 11.77 2.70 7.52
CA GLN A 277 12.45 2.74 8.82
C GLN A 277 13.30 4.02 8.90
N VAL A 278 12.91 4.92 9.81
CA VAL A 278 13.71 6.09 10.16
C VAL A 278 14.83 5.62 11.09
N GLU A 279 16.04 5.47 10.55
CA GLU A 279 17.23 5.21 11.36
C GLU A 279 17.54 6.49 12.16
N ASN A 280 17.24 6.45 13.46
CA ASN A 280 17.59 7.56 14.34
C ASN A 280 19.10 7.56 14.59
N PRO A 281 19.73 8.75 14.70
CA PRO A 281 21.12 8.83 15.11
C PRO A 281 21.37 8.09 16.45
N PRO A 282 22.58 7.59 16.67
CA PRO A 282 22.98 7.06 17.97
C PRO A 282 22.81 8.13 19.05
N ALA A 283 22.54 7.68 20.29
CA ALA A 283 22.36 8.58 21.43
C ALA A 283 23.64 9.37 21.70
N ALA A 284 23.57 10.70 21.58
CA ALA A 284 24.67 11.62 21.84
C ALA A 284 24.29 12.65 22.91
N GLU A 285 25.26 13.08 23.72
CA GLU A 285 25.02 14.15 24.69
C GLU A 285 24.90 15.52 23.99
N PRO A 286 23.80 16.26 24.19
CA PRO A 286 23.65 17.59 23.61
C PRO A 286 24.69 18.56 24.16
N GLU A 287 25.21 19.42 23.28
CA GLU A 287 26.07 20.52 23.69
C GLU A 287 25.25 21.61 24.39
N THR A 288 25.86 22.25 25.37
CA THR A 288 25.22 23.36 26.08
C THR A 288 25.04 24.57 25.17
N HIS A 289 23.79 25.03 25.04
CA HIS A 289 23.47 26.20 24.23
C HIS A 289 24.21 27.44 24.75
N SER A 290 24.86 28.16 23.83
CA SER A 290 25.56 29.41 24.16
C SER A 290 25.33 30.49 23.12
N ILE A 291 25.18 31.73 23.59
CA ILE A 291 25.04 32.88 22.70
C ILE A 291 26.35 33.65 22.71
N SER A 292 26.93 33.87 21.53
CA SER A 292 28.15 34.67 21.39
C SER A 292 27.90 36.09 21.89
N GLN A 293 28.80 36.59 22.74
CA GLN A 293 28.73 37.95 23.26
C GLN A 293 28.81 38.99 22.13
N SER A 294 29.58 38.72 21.07
CA SER A 294 29.68 39.59 19.90
C SER A 294 28.39 39.63 19.07
N LEU A 295 27.62 38.53 19.03
CA LEU A 295 26.28 38.51 18.43
C LEU A 295 25.30 39.34 19.27
N ARG A 296 25.35 39.18 20.60
CA ARG A 296 24.51 39.93 21.54
C ARG A 296 24.75 41.43 21.47
N ASP A 297 26.02 41.83 21.43
CA ASP A 297 26.43 43.23 21.31
C ASP A 297 26.00 43.81 19.96
N TRP A 298 26.10 43.05 18.86
CA TRP A 298 25.63 43.50 17.55
C TRP A 298 24.10 43.75 17.54
N ILE A 299 23.31 42.84 18.11
CA ILE A 299 21.85 42.99 18.19
C ILE A 299 21.46 44.20 19.05
N LEU A 300 22.13 44.40 20.19
CA LEU A 300 21.75 45.43 21.17
C LEU A 300 22.28 46.82 20.84
N LYS A 301 23.50 46.92 20.29
CA LYS A 301 24.23 48.19 20.12
C LYS A 301 24.41 48.57 18.64
N GLY A 302 24.00 47.70 17.72
CA GLY A 302 24.12 47.92 16.28
C GLY A 302 25.57 47.84 15.76
N TYR A 303 25.70 47.92 14.44
CA TYR A 303 26.96 47.73 13.71
C TYR A 303 28.08 48.70 14.15
N SER A 304 27.73 49.89 14.62
CA SER A 304 28.67 50.97 14.96
C SER A 304 29.60 50.67 16.14
N SER A 305 29.28 49.66 16.96
CA SER A 305 30.07 49.24 18.13
C SER A 305 30.79 47.90 17.94
N MET A 306 30.70 47.33 16.73
CA MET A 306 31.10 45.97 16.43
C MET A 306 32.59 45.89 16.10
N ASN A 307 33.35 45.14 16.91
CA ASN A 307 34.69 44.75 16.52
C ASN A 307 34.61 43.63 15.48
N ILE A 308 34.76 43.99 14.20
CA ILE A 308 34.66 43.07 13.07
C ILE A 308 35.68 41.94 13.16
N ALA A 309 36.88 42.18 13.70
CA ALA A 309 37.89 41.14 13.86
C ALA A 309 37.46 40.08 14.88
N SER A 310 36.96 40.51 16.05
CA SER A 310 36.41 39.59 17.07
C SER A 310 35.19 38.85 16.56
N PHE A 311 34.27 39.52 15.87
CA PHE A 311 33.09 38.86 15.32
C PHE A 311 33.45 37.78 14.28
N ARG A 312 34.47 38.02 13.46
CA ARG A 312 34.94 37.05 12.46
C ARG A 312 35.63 35.83 13.08
N VAL A 313 36.19 35.96 14.27
CA VAL A 313 36.77 34.85 15.04
C VAL A 313 35.66 34.02 15.68
N ASP A 314 34.65 34.68 16.26
CA ASP A 314 33.55 34.03 16.97
C ASP A 314 32.55 33.32 16.02
N HIS A 315 32.47 33.77 14.76
CA HIS A 315 31.54 33.27 13.74
C HIS A 315 32.29 32.77 12.52
N LYS A 316 32.39 31.45 12.37
CA LYS A 316 33.09 30.82 11.25
C LYS A 316 32.25 30.92 9.97
N PRO A 317 32.86 30.88 8.77
CA PRO A 317 32.13 30.71 7.52
C PRO A 317 31.15 29.53 7.60
N ALA A 318 29.91 29.70 7.14
CA ALA A 318 28.86 28.71 7.32
C ALA A 318 29.23 27.35 6.71
N PHE A 319 29.77 27.32 5.51
CA PHE A 319 30.19 26.06 4.90
C PHE A 319 31.29 25.34 5.68
N GLN A 320 32.14 26.06 6.42
CA GLN A 320 33.17 25.43 7.25
C GLN A 320 32.61 24.61 8.42
N THR A 321 31.33 24.76 8.78
CA THR A 321 30.69 23.89 9.78
C THR A 321 30.55 22.46 9.27
N LEU A 322 30.50 22.27 7.95
CA LEU A 322 30.38 20.96 7.30
C LEU A 322 31.69 20.17 7.28
N LYS A 323 32.81 20.73 7.78
CA LYS A 323 34.13 20.08 7.70
C LYS A 323 34.16 18.67 8.33
N ASN A 324 33.30 18.40 9.31
CA ASN A 324 33.23 17.13 10.00
C ASN A 324 32.06 16.23 9.51
N THR A 325 31.41 16.60 8.40
CA THR A 325 30.36 15.80 7.74
C THR A 325 30.97 14.88 6.69
N SER A 326 30.27 13.81 6.30
CA SER A 326 30.69 12.96 5.18
C SER A 326 30.77 13.73 3.87
N ALA A 327 29.97 14.78 3.71
CA ALA A 327 30.02 15.65 2.54
C ALA A 327 31.40 16.30 2.32
N ALA A 328 32.18 16.54 3.37
CA ALA A 328 33.53 17.10 3.26
C ALA A 328 34.56 16.17 2.62
N GLN A 329 34.22 14.88 2.43
CA GLN A 329 35.06 13.96 1.66
C GLN A 329 35.00 14.20 0.17
N TYR A 330 33.84 14.64 -0.32
CA TYR A 330 33.56 14.87 -1.73
C TYR A 330 33.64 16.35 -2.09
N LEU A 331 33.46 17.23 -1.10
CA LEU A 331 33.43 18.68 -1.27
C LEU A 331 34.64 19.33 -0.61
N SER A 332 35.37 20.16 -1.37
CA SER A 332 36.39 21.04 -0.80
C SER A 332 35.71 22.19 -0.06
N VAL A 333 35.35 21.98 1.20
CA VAL A 333 34.64 22.96 2.04
C VAL A 333 35.34 24.34 2.08
N GLN A 334 36.66 24.38 1.86
CA GLN A 334 37.45 25.61 1.83
C GLN A 334 37.24 26.46 0.57
N SER A 335 36.74 25.88 -0.53
CA SER A 335 36.49 26.61 -1.79
C SER A 335 35.14 27.34 -1.80
N PHE A 336 34.28 27.12 -0.79
CA PHE A 336 32.98 27.76 -0.71
C PHE A 336 33.05 29.24 -0.26
N PRO A 337 32.06 30.07 -0.64
CA PRO A 337 32.00 31.46 -0.24
C PRO A 337 32.02 31.65 1.28
N SER A 338 32.76 32.64 1.76
CA SER A 338 32.86 33.00 3.18
C SER A 338 31.96 34.18 3.59
N SER A 339 31.01 34.54 2.72
CA SER A 339 30.06 35.65 2.91
C SER A 339 29.03 35.34 4.00
N VAL A 340 28.58 34.09 4.09
CA VAL A 340 27.66 33.61 5.13
C VAL A 340 28.47 33.04 6.29
N ARG A 341 28.08 33.38 7.53
CA ARG A 341 28.76 32.95 8.75
C ARG A 341 27.77 32.28 9.69
N ALA A 342 28.23 31.27 10.41
CA ALA A 342 27.49 30.54 11.41
C ALA A 342 28.05 30.80 12.82
N THR A 343 27.18 30.79 13.82
CA THR A 343 27.58 30.82 15.22
C THR A 343 28.20 29.49 15.63
N SER A 344 29.04 29.51 16.66
CA SER A 344 29.58 28.27 17.23
C SER A 344 28.47 27.36 17.78
N ASP A 345 27.39 27.94 18.28
CA ASP A 345 26.20 27.22 18.76
C ASP A 345 25.42 26.51 17.64
N PHE A 346 25.29 27.15 16.48
CA PHE A 346 24.68 26.51 15.32
C PHE A 346 25.55 25.37 14.79
N ALA A 347 26.88 25.57 14.80
CA ALA A 347 27.85 24.61 14.28
C ALA A 347 28.08 23.38 15.17
N LYS A 348 27.86 23.49 16.49
CA LYS A 348 28.15 22.42 17.46
C LYS A 348 26.89 22.08 18.26
N THR A 349 26.27 20.96 17.92
CA THR A 349 25.00 20.48 18.50
C THR A 349 25.19 19.45 19.61
N VAL A 350 26.28 18.68 19.56
CA VAL A 350 26.59 17.62 20.52
C VAL A 350 28.03 17.75 21.02
N LYS A 351 28.32 17.16 22.19
CA LYS A 351 29.65 17.23 22.83
C LYS A 351 30.70 16.36 22.13
N GLU A 352 30.26 15.41 21.32
CA GLU A 352 31.14 14.46 20.65
C GLU A 352 32.11 15.12 19.67
N SER A 353 33.30 14.51 19.56
CA SER A 353 34.31 14.90 18.59
C SER A 353 34.20 14.03 17.33
N PHE A 354 33.83 14.66 16.22
CA PHE A 354 33.73 14.03 14.90
C PHE A 354 35.06 14.15 14.13
N GLY A 355 35.35 13.19 13.27
CA GLY A 355 36.63 13.06 12.58
C GLY A 355 36.55 12.21 11.31
N ILE A 356 37.67 11.64 10.86
CA ILE A 356 37.77 10.96 9.56
C ILE A 356 36.90 9.69 9.48
N ASN A 357 36.64 9.02 10.61
CA ASN A 357 35.88 7.77 10.66
C ASN A 357 34.52 7.91 11.38
N ASN A 358 34.10 9.12 11.76
CA ASN A 358 32.82 9.38 12.43
C ASN A 358 32.32 10.78 12.05
N TYR A 359 31.20 10.87 11.34
CA TYR A 359 30.69 12.13 10.77
C TYR A 359 29.58 12.74 11.62
N SER A 360 29.47 14.06 11.58
CA SER A 360 28.42 14.81 12.27
C SER A 360 27.11 14.93 11.50
N ASP A 361 26.89 14.09 10.47
CA ASP A 361 25.80 14.21 9.48
C ASP A 361 24.43 14.22 10.17
N SER A 362 24.19 13.22 11.00
CA SER A 362 22.92 13.00 11.69
C SER A 362 22.66 14.00 12.83
N PHE A 363 23.61 14.90 13.11
CA PHE A 363 23.53 15.89 14.18
C PHE A 363 23.56 17.33 13.65
N GLN A 364 23.49 17.55 12.34
CA GLN A 364 23.37 18.89 11.77
C GLN A 364 21.99 19.50 12.09
N ARG A 365 21.94 20.82 12.28
CA ARG A 365 20.66 21.55 12.36
C ARG A 365 20.09 21.73 10.93
N PRO A 366 18.75 21.67 10.75
CA PRO A 366 18.09 21.93 9.47
C PRO A 366 18.43 23.30 8.86
#